data_AF-A0A366VXU9-F1
#
_entry.id   AF-A0A366VXU9-F1
#
_cell.length_a   1.000
_cell.length_b   1.000
_cell.length_c   1.000
_cell.angle_alpha   90.00
_cell.angle_beta   90.00
_cell.angle_gamma   90.00
#
_symmetry.space_group_name_H-M   'P 1'
#
loop_
_entity.id
_entity.type
_entity.pdbx_description
1 polymer ?
#
loop_
_entity_poly.entity_id
_entity_poly.type
_entity_poly.pdbx_seq_one_letter_code
_entity_poly.pdbx_strand_id
1 'polypeptide(L)'
;MPVIDEESAAYAVKMSGLPLFLVGLNTFALLFVIDQHWAQVIAVVFAVLFVSLAFRIRAACTAWAPIAAFLSVTFFLLQVMWRFLTAILLGFHWQVMLAEAARLIVPTLAVILAMGGLRGWKWLRRNGVTQRY
;
A
#
# COMPACT_ATOMS: atom_id res chain seq x y z
N MET A 1 6.04 -8.98 13.62
CA MET A 1 7.21 -9.81 13.92
C MET A 1 8.27 -8.95 14.58
N PRO A 2 8.87 -9.39 15.71
CA PRO A 2 10.02 -8.72 16.28
C PRO A 2 11.18 -8.78 15.28
N VAL A 3 11.85 -7.64 15.04
CA VAL A 3 13.03 -7.55 14.17
C VAL A 3 14.24 -7.72 15.07
N ILE A 4 14.77 -8.94 15.11
CA ILE A 4 15.87 -9.34 16.00
C ILE A 4 17.16 -9.45 15.19
N ASP A 5 17.06 -10.00 13.98
CA ASP A 5 18.20 -10.31 13.11
C ASP A 5 18.10 -9.62 11.74
N GLU A 6 19.23 -9.53 11.04
CA GLU A 6 19.31 -8.94 9.70
C GLU A 6 18.38 -9.63 8.69
N GLU A 7 18.34 -10.97 8.69
CA GLU A 7 17.46 -11.74 7.82
C GLU A 7 15.99 -11.42 8.08
N SER A 8 15.60 -11.29 9.36
CA SER A 8 14.24 -10.90 9.75
C SER A 8 13.91 -9.48 9.30
N ALA A 9 14.86 -8.54 9.38
CA ALA A 9 14.70 -7.17 8.92
C ALA A 9 14.55 -7.10 7.38
N ALA A 10 15.40 -7.82 6.65
CA ALA A 10 15.35 -7.90 5.19
C ALA A 10 14.07 -8.59 4.70
N TYR A 11 13.63 -9.64 5.39
CA TYR A 11 12.38 -10.34 5.10
C TYR A 11 11.16 -9.45 5.34
N ALA A 12 11.14 -8.68 6.44
CA ALA A 12 10.07 -7.72 6.70
C ALA A 12 9.97 -6.65 5.60
N VAL A 13 11.10 -6.16 5.10
CA VAL A 13 11.14 -5.23 3.95
C VAL A 13 10.61 -5.91 2.69
N LYS A 14 11.06 -7.12 2.34
CA LYS A 14 10.56 -7.83 1.14
C LYS A 14 9.05 -8.10 1.22
N MET A 15 8.55 -8.44 2.40
CA MET A 15 7.12 -8.70 2.62
C MET A 15 6.26 -7.45 2.44
N SER A 16 6.81 -6.25 2.61
CA SER A 16 6.08 -5.00 2.36
C SER A 16 5.78 -4.72 0.88
N GLY A 17 6.41 -5.44 -0.07
CA GLY A 17 6.11 -5.30 -1.50
C GLY A 17 4.82 -6.00 -1.93
N LEU A 18 4.43 -7.08 -1.25
CA LEU A 18 3.26 -7.91 -1.62
C LEU A 18 1.91 -7.16 -1.50
N PRO A 19 1.65 -6.39 -0.44
CA PRO A 19 0.44 -5.57 -0.37
C PRO A 19 0.43 -4.45 -1.41
N LEU A 20 1.59 -3.86 -1.70
CA LEU A 20 1.71 -2.84 -2.73
C LEU A 20 1.29 -3.40 -4.10
N PHE A 21 1.69 -4.65 -4.39
CA PHE A 21 1.26 -5.36 -5.59
C PHE A 21 -0.25 -5.60 -5.62
N LEU A 22 -0.84 -6.06 -4.50
CA LEU A 22 -2.29 -6.27 -4.40
C LEU A 22 -3.08 -4.96 -4.56
N VAL A 23 -2.60 -3.87 -3.97
CA VAL A 23 -3.18 -2.54 -4.14
C VAL A 23 -3.09 -2.11 -5.60
N GLY A 24 -1.94 -2.28 -6.26
CA GLY A 24 -1.77 -1.97 -7.67
C GLY A 24 -2.71 -2.77 -8.58
N LEU A 25 -2.88 -4.07 -8.33
CA LEU A 25 -3.85 -4.91 -9.04
C LEU A 25 -5.30 -4.48 -8.78
N ASN A 26 -5.63 -4.12 -7.54
CA ASN A 26 -6.95 -3.60 -7.21
C ASN A 26 -7.21 -2.25 -7.90
N THR A 27 -6.21 -1.38 -7.99
CA THR A 27 -6.29 -0.12 -8.75
C THR A 27 -6.46 -0.38 -10.24
N PHE A 28 -5.81 -1.42 -10.79
CA PHE A 28 -6.02 -1.84 -12.17
C PHE A 28 -7.46 -2.34 -12.41
N ALA A 29 -8.05 -3.07 -11.47
CA ALA A 29 -9.45 -3.49 -11.56
C ALA A 29 -10.43 -2.31 -11.60
N LEU A 30 -10.10 -1.18 -10.95
CA LEU A 30 -10.93 0.04 -11.00
C LEU A 30 -11.02 0.65 -12.41
N LEU A 31 -10.08 0.34 -13.31
CA LEU A 31 -10.12 0.82 -14.70
C LEU A 31 -11.37 0.34 -15.45
N PHE A 32 -11.91 -0.81 -15.08
CA PHE A 32 -13.11 -1.39 -15.71
C PHE A 32 -14.42 -0.87 -15.11
N VAL A 33 -14.34 -0.07 -14.03
CA VAL A 33 -15.51 0.44 -13.30
C VAL A 33 -15.65 1.95 -13.45
N ILE A 34 -14.53 2.66 -13.62
CA ILE A 34 -14.50 4.13 -13.77
C ILE A 34 -14.77 4.48 -15.23
N ASP A 35 -15.83 5.24 -15.49
CA ASP A 35 -16.22 5.69 -16.84
C ASP A 35 -15.52 7.00 -17.27
N GLN A 36 -14.94 7.73 -16.32
CA GLN A 36 -14.26 8.99 -16.59
C GLN A 36 -12.81 8.78 -17.04
N HIS A 37 -12.50 9.13 -18.29
CA HIS A 37 -11.18 8.96 -18.90
C HIS A 37 -10.01 9.57 -18.11
N TRP A 38 -10.18 10.77 -17.55
CA TRP A 38 -9.10 11.40 -16.77
C TRP A 38 -8.80 10.63 -15.47
N ALA A 39 -9.81 10.05 -14.84
CA ALA A 39 -9.66 9.23 -13.64
C ALA A 39 -9.05 7.86 -13.95
N GLN A 40 -9.33 7.28 -15.13
CA GLN A 40 -8.66 6.08 -15.62
C GLN A 40 -7.15 6.32 -15.80
N VAL A 41 -6.75 7.44 -16.41
CA VAL A 41 -5.31 7.78 -16.59
C VAL A 41 -4.61 7.86 -15.24
N ILE A 42 -5.22 8.52 -14.26
CA ILE A 42 -4.68 8.62 -12.90
C ILE A 42 -4.55 7.22 -12.28
N ALA A 43 -5.58 6.37 -12.40
CA ALA A 43 -5.55 5.01 -11.88
C ALA A 43 -4.46 4.15 -12.53
N VAL A 44 -4.24 4.26 -13.85
CA VAL A 44 -3.13 3.58 -14.54
C VAL A 44 -1.79 4.02 -13.99
N VAL A 45 -1.57 5.33 -13.81
CA VAL A 45 -0.31 5.86 -13.26
C VAL A 45 -0.05 5.30 -11.86
N PHE A 46 -1.06 5.33 -10.98
CA PHE A 46 -0.93 4.74 -9.64
C PHE A 46 -0.69 3.24 -9.67
N ALA A 47 -1.42 2.49 -10.50
CA ALA A 47 -1.25 1.04 -10.64
C ALA A 47 0.18 0.68 -11.08
N VAL A 48 0.70 1.36 -12.11
CA VAL A 48 2.07 1.16 -12.60
C VAL A 48 3.09 1.51 -11.52
N LEU A 49 2.91 2.62 -10.80
CA LEU A 49 3.81 3.00 -9.71
C LEU A 49 3.82 1.96 -8.58
N PHE A 50 2.64 1.51 -8.13
CA PHE A 50 2.52 0.51 -7.08
C PHE A 50 3.13 -0.84 -7.47
N VAL A 51 2.85 -1.32 -8.68
CA VAL A 51 3.40 -2.58 -9.19
C VAL A 51 4.92 -2.49 -9.36
N SER A 52 5.42 -1.38 -9.92
CA SER A 52 6.86 -1.17 -10.11
C SER A 52 7.62 -1.12 -8.78
N LEU A 53 7.08 -0.41 -7.80
CA LEU A 53 7.65 -0.34 -6.44
C LEU A 53 7.58 -1.70 -5.74
N ALA A 54 6.50 -2.46 -5.92
CA ALA A 54 6.39 -3.81 -5.37
C ALA A 54 7.52 -4.73 -5.85
N PHE A 55 7.78 -4.73 -7.16
CA PHE A 55 8.86 -5.52 -7.74
C PHE A 55 10.23 -5.05 -7.27
N ARG A 56 10.48 -3.73 -7.19
CA ARG A 56 11.75 -3.22 -6.68
C ARG A 56 12.01 -3.61 -5.22
N ILE A 57 11.01 -3.51 -4.35
CA ILE A 57 11.13 -3.93 -2.95
C ILE A 57 11.39 -5.44 -2.86
N ARG A 58 10.72 -6.24 -3.69
CA ARG A 58 10.96 -7.69 -3.76
C ARG A 58 12.35 -8.06 -4.27
N ALA A 59 12.92 -7.27 -5.17
CA ALA A 59 14.30 -7.39 -5.66
C ALA A 59 15.36 -6.99 -4.61
N ALA A 60 14.97 -6.87 -3.33
CA ALA A 60 15.82 -6.46 -2.22
C ALA A 60 16.32 -5.01 -2.29
N CYS A 61 15.66 -4.14 -3.08
CA CYS A 61 15.94 -2.71 -3.09
C CYS A 61 15.32 -2.06 -1.85
N THR A 62 15.99 -2.23 -0.70
CA THR A 62 15.48 -1.85 0.62
C THR A 62 15.32 -0.34 0.79
N ALA A 63 16.02 0.46 -0.01
CA ALA A 63 15.94 1.92 0.00
C ALA A 63 14.54 2.47 -0.35
N TRP A 64 13.70 1.70 -1.05
CA TRP A 64 12.36 2.11 -1.46
C TRP A 64 11.28 1.86 -0.39
N ALA A 65 11.60 1.16 0.69
CA ALA A 65 10.68 0.88 1.80
C ALA A 65 9.98 2.13 2.38
N PRO A 66 10.67 3.26 2.66
CA PRO A 66 10.00 4.47 3.15
C PRO A 66 9.03 5.08 2.14
N ILE A 67 9.35 5.03 0.85
CA ILE A 67 8.47 5.54 -0.22
C ILE A 67 7.21 4.68 -0.30
N ALA A 68 7.35 3.36 -0.24
CA ALA A 68 6.21 2.44 -0.25
C ALA A 68 5.33 2.57 1.00
N ALA A 69 5.94 2.80 2.18
CA ALA A 69 5.20 3.08 3.40
C ALA A 69 4.40 4.39 3.29
N PHE A 70 5.04 5.46 2.81
CA PHE A 70 4.37 6.73 2.57
C PHE A 70 3.19 6.57 1.60
N LEU A 71 3.43 5.98 0.42
CA LEU A 71 2.38 5.78 -0.58
C LEU A 71 1.23 4.90 -0.08
N SER A 72 1.52 3.83 0.67
CA SER A 72 0.50 2.98 1.28
C SER A 72 -0.39 3.75 2.25
N VAL A 73 0.22 4.58 3.12
CA VAL A 73 -0.52 5.40 4.09
C VAL A 73 -1.36 6.46 3.38
N THR A 74 -0.77 7.18 2.41
CA THR A 74 -1.50 8.18 1.62
C THR A 74 -2.68 7.56 0.88
N PHE A 75 -2.48 6.42 0.23
CA PHE A 75 -3.55 5.71 -0.47
C PHE A 75 -4.66 5.24 0.48
N PHE A 76 -4.31 4.72 1.65
CA PHE A 76 -5.27 4.35 2.69
C PHE A 76 -6.11 5.55 3.13
N LEU A 77 -5.47 6.69 3.42
CA LEU A 77 -6.18 7.91 3.82
C LEU A 77 -7.12 8.40 2.73
N LEU A 78 -6.69 8.40 1.47
CA LEU A 78 -7.55 8.74 0.33
C LEU A 78 -8.76 7.80 0.22
N GLN A 79 -8.56 6.49 0.40
CA GLN A 79 -9.66 5.52 0.41
C GLN A 79 -10.63 5.78 1.56
N VAL A 80 -10.14 6.04 2.77
CA VAL A 80 -10.99 6.35 3.93
C VAL A 80 -11.79 7.63 3.68
N MET A 81 -11.14 8.70 3.21
CA MET A 81 -11.81 9.97 2.90
C MET A 81 -12.88 9.81 1.82
N TRP A 82 -12.56 9.13 0.71
CA TRP A 82 -13.50 8.89 -0.38
C TRP A 82 -14.73 8.13 0.10
N ARG A 83 -14.52 7.06 0.88
CA ARG A 83 -15.58 6.20 1.40
C ARG A 83 -16.48 6.93 2.40
N PHE A 84 -15.88 7.72 3.26
CA PHE A 84 -16.61 8.55 4.21
C PHE A 84 -17.47 9.59 3.47
N LEU A 85 -16.91 10.24 2.44
CA LEU A 85 -17.65 11.16 1.59
C LEU A 85 -18.82 10.47 0.87
N THR A 86 -18.60 9.29 0.29
CA THR A 86 -19.69 8.53 -0.36
C THR A 86 -20.78 8.10 0.63
N ALA A 87 -20.42 7.74 1.87
CA ALA A 87 -21.39 7.38 2.91
C ALA A 87 -22.25 8.58 3.33
N ILE A 88 -21.66 9.78 3.41
CA ILE A 88 -22.41 11.02 3.66
C ILE A 88 -23.36 11.32 2.49
N LEU A 89 -22.87 11.24 1.25
CA LEU A 89 -23.64 11.60 0.04
C LEU A 89 -24.80 10.64 -0.24
N LEU A 90 -24.63 9.34 0.02
CA LEU A 90 -25.65 8.31 -0.23
C LEU A 90 -26.63 8.13 0.94
N GLY A 91 -26.45 8.88 2.04
CA GLY A 91 -27.19 8.67 3.28
C GLY A 91 -26.60 7.51 4.08
N PHE A 92 -26.54 7.68 5.41
CA PHE A 92 -25.98 6.71 6.36
C PHE A 92 -26.84 5.45 6.49
N HIS A 93 -26.82 4.60 5.47
CA HIS A 93 -27.43 3.28 5.50
C HIS A 93 -26.44 2.26 6.04
N TRP A 94 -26.88 1.47 7.02
CA TRP A 94 -26.04 0.46 7.68
C TRP A 94 -25.38 -0.51 6.69
N GLN A 95 -26.12 -0.96 5.67
CA GLN A 95 -25.62 -1.87 4.64
C GLN A 95 -24.49 -1.23 3.80
N VAL A 96 -24.63 0.05 3.47
CA VAL A 96 -23.61 0.82 2.73
C VAL A 96 -22.37 1.00 3.60
N MET A 97 -22.53 1.38 4.88
CA MET A 97 -21.39 1.49 5.80
C MET A 97 -20.63 0.18 5.95
N LEU A 98 -21.34 -0.95 6.10
CA LEU A 98 -20.69 -2.26 6.26
C LEU A 98 -19.92 -2.65 4.99
N ALA A 99 -20.49 -2.42 3.81
CA ALA A 99 -19.84 -2.69 2.53
C ALA A 99 -18.61 -1.79 2.31
N GLU A 100 -18.72 -0.50 2.63
CA GLU A 100 -17.62 0.45 2.51
C GLU A 100 -16.49 0.15 3.51
N ALA A 101 -16.82 -0.31 4.72
CA ALA A 101 -15.85 -0.75 5.73
C ALA A 101 -15.14 -2.06 5.33
N ALA A 102 -15.85 -3.05 4.79
CA ALA A 102 -15.25 -4.32 4.36
C ALA A 102 -14.17 -4.12 3.28
N ARG A 103 -14.40 -3.18 2.37
CA ARG A 103 -13.45 -2.81 1.32
C ARG A 103 -12.18 -2.09 1.86
N LEU A 104 -12.16 -1.63 3.12
CA LEU A 104 -10.96 -1.08 3.78
C LEU A 104 -10.03 -2.15 4.35
N ILE A 105 -10.43 -3.43 4.37
CA ILE A 105 -9.60 -4.53 4.90
C ILE A 105 -8.27 -4.62 4.14
N VAL A 106 -8.30 -4.63 2.81
CA VAL A 106 -7.09 -4.75 1.97
C VAL A 106 -6.15 -3.53 2.15
N PRO A 107 -6.63 -2.28 2.04
CA PRO A 107 -5.82 -1.10 2.35
C PRO A 107 -5.21 -1.12 3.77
N THR A 108 -5.96 -1.59 4.76
CA THR A 108 -5.48 -1.66 6.16
C THR A 108 -4.33 -2.66 6.29
N LEU A 109 -4.49 -3.86 5.72
CA LEU A 109 -3.42 -4.86 5.69
C LEU A 109 -2.18 -4.34 4.96
N ALA A 110 -2.37 -3.57 3.89
CA ALA A 110 -1.28 -2.95 3.16
C ALA A 110 -0.48 -1.97 4.02
N VAL A 111 -1.17 -1.09 4.77
CA VAL A 111 -0.50 -0.17 5.70
C VAL A 111 0.25 -0.92 6.80
N ILE A 112 -0.36 -1.94 7.40
CA ILE A 112 0.28 -2.74 8.47
C ILE A 112 1.59 -3.37 7.97
N LEU A 113 1.56 -3.98 6.79
CA LEU A 113 2.73 -4.62 6.20
C LEU A 113 3.78 -3.62 5.72
N ALA A 114 3.36 -2.47 5.18
CA ALA A 114 4.27 -1.39 4.80
C ALA A 114 4.98 -0.77 6.02
N MET A 115 4.26 -0.60 7.13
CA MET A 115 4.84 -0.18 8.41
C MET A 115 5.80 -1.23 8.97
N GLY A 116 5.52 -2.52 8.78
CA GLY A 116 6.46 -3.62 9.08
C GLY A 116 7.76 -3.51 8.28
N GLY A 117 7.66 -3.28 6.96
CA GLY A 117 8.82 -3.04 6.11
C GLY A 117 9.62 -1.80 6.52
N LEU A 118 8.95 -0.70 6.88
CA LEU A 118 9.60 0.51 7.37
C LEU A 118 10.39 0.28 8.67
N ARG A 119 9.87 -0.56 9.58
CA ARG A 119 10.58 -0.94 10.80
C ARG A 119 11.84 -1.76 10.47
N GLY A 120 11.74 -2.72 9.56
CA GLY A 120 12.89 -3.48 9.06
C GLY A 120 13.94 -2.57 8.42
N TRP A 121 13.52 -1.63 7.58
CA TRP A 121 14.40 -0.63 6.98
C TRP A 121 15.12 0.26 8.01
N LYS A 122 14.38 0.77 9.02
CA LYS A 122 14.96 1.57 10.11
C LYS A 122 16.02 0.77 10.89
N TRP A 123 15.77 -0.52 11.13
CA TRP A 123 16.73 -1.40 11.80
C TRP A 123 17.99 -1.59 10.96
N LEU A 124 17.85 -1.90 9.66
CA LEU A 124 18.99 -2.05 8.74
C LEU A 124 19.86 -0.79 8.69
N ARG A 125 19.22 0.38 8.61
CA ARG A 125 19.91 1.67 8.60
C ARG A 125 20.67 1.96 9.89
N ARG A 126 20.11 1.59 11.05
CA ARG A 126 20.75 1.79 12.36
C ARG A 126 21.98 0.91 12.56
N ASN A 127 21.98 -0.30 12.00
CA ASN A 127 23.08 -1.25 12.10
C ASN A 127 24.12 -1.12 10.97
N GLY A 128 24.02 -0.08 10.12
CA GLY A 128 25.01 0.16 9.05
C GLY A 128 24.98 -0.83 7.89
N VAL A 129 23.92 -1.65 7.77
CA VAL A 129 23.80 -2.63 6.68
C VAL A 129 23.62 -1.91 5.35
N THR A 130 24.43 -2.26 4.35
CA THR A 130 24.41 -1.62 3.03
C THR A 130 23.06 -1.85 2.34
N GLN A 131 22.40 -0.77 1.95
CA GLN A 131 21.11 -0.85 1.26
C GLN A 131 21.30 -0.88 -0.25
N ARG A 132 20.59 -1.80 -0.91
CA ARG A 132 20.54 -1.86 -2.37
C ARG A 132 19.41 -0.94 -2.86
N TYR A 133 19.65 -0.27 -3.99
CA TYR A 133 18.76 0.73 -4.60
C TYR A 133 18.08 0.20 -5.86
#